data_AF-A0A7X6HQU5-F1
#
_entry.id   AF-A0A7X6HQU5-F1
#
_cell.length_a   1.000
_cell.length_b   1.000
_cell.length_c   1.000
_cell.angle_alpha   90.00
_cell.angle_beta   90.00
_cell.angle_gamma   90.00
#
_symmetry.space_group_name_H-M   'P 1'
#
loop_
_entity.id
_entity.type
_entity.pdbx_description
1 polymer ?
#
loop_
_entity_poly.entity_id
_entity_poly.type
_entity_poly.pdbx_seq_one_letter_code
_entity_poly.pdbx_strand_id
1 'polypeptide(L)' 'MKAITFSLHTKQPLLATSFQGDPNSDVSCSYIPGSMIRGAIIGRYLKHHNLSELDLENEEIQSLFFDSKK' A
#
# COMPACT_ATOMS: atom_id res chain seq x y z
N MET A 1 15.26 -14.30 9.66
CA MET A 1 14.19 -13.33 9.34
C MET A 1 13.04 -14.10 8.69
N LYS A 2 11.82 -14.03 9.22
CA LYS A 2 10.66 -14.67 8.58
C LYS A 2 10.16 -13.73 7.48
N ALA A 3 10.07 -14.20 6.24
CA ALA A 3 9.62 -13.41 5.11
C ALA A 3 8.59 -14.20 4.30
N ILE A 4 7.57 -13.51 3.81
CA ILE A 4 6.63 -14.05 2.82
C ILE A 4 7.09 -13.56 1.46
N THR A 5 7.58 -14.48 0.63
CA THR A 5 8.05 -14.18 -0.73
C THR A 5 6.97 -14.54 -1.74
N PHE A 6 6.71 -13.66 -2.69
CA PHE A 6 5.79 -13.90 -3.79
C PHE A 6 6.21 -13.12 -5.03
N SER A 7 5.79 -13.58 -6.20
CA SER A 7 5.98 -12.88 -7.47
C SER A 7 4.70 -12.12 -7.83
N LEU A 8 4.83 -10.81 -8.04
CA LEU A 8 3.73 -9.96 -8.48
C LEU A 8 3.83 -9.75 -9.99
N HIS A 9 2.82 -10.22 -10.72
CA HIS A 9 2.68 -9.99 -12.16
C HIS A 9 1.49 -9.08 -12.41
N THR A 10 1.71 -7.93 -13.03
CA THR A 10 0.62 -7.04 -13.41
C THR A 10 -0.09 -7.61 -14.64
N LYS A 11 -1.42 -7.75 -14.56
CA LYS A 11 -2.23 -8.20 -15.71
C LYS A 11 -2.47 -7.09 -16.73
N GLN A 12 -2.30 -5.84 -16.29
CA GLN A 12 -2.46 -4.62 -17.07
C GLN A 12 -1.37 -3.63 -16.66
N PRO A 13 -1.04 -2.62 -17.50
CA PRO A 13 -0.12 -1.55 -17.11
C PRO A 13 -0.55 -0.90 -15.79
N LEU A 14 0.43 -0.66 -14.91
CA LEU A 14 0.22 0.00 -13.62
C LEU A 14 0.92 1.36 -13.65
N LEU A 15 0.20 2.41 -13.26
CA LEU A 15 0.80 3.72 -13.00
C LEU A 15 1.30 3.75 -11.56
N ALA A 16 2.62 3.64 -11.38
CA ALA A 16 3.29 3.74 -10.09
C ALA A 16 3.98 5.10 -10.00
N THR A 17 3.28 6.13 -9.55
CA THR A 17 3.82 7.50 -9.46
C THR A 17 3.49 8.13 -8.11
N SER A 18 4.22 9.18 -7.75
CA SER A 18 3.84 10.11 -6.69
C SER A 18 2.98 11.22 -7.29
N PHE A 19 1.97 11.70 -6.55
CA PHE A 19 1.22 12.92 -6.92
C PHE A 19 2.08 14.18 -6.69
N GLN A 20 3.12 14.38 -7.50
CA GLN A 20 3.98 15.56 -7.42
C GLN A 20 4.18 16.18 -8.80
N GLY A 21 3.55 17.33 -9.04
CA GLY A 21 3.73 18.10 -10.27
C GLY A 21 2.47 18.21 -11.13
N ASP A 22 2.67 18.40 -12.43
CA ASP A 22 1.62 18.40 -13.44
C ASP A 22 1.18 16.94 -13.72
N PRO A 23 -0.11 16.58 -13.50
CA PRO A 23 -0.61 15.23 -13.74
C PRO A 23 -0.35 14.68 -15.15
N ASN A 24 -0.17 15.55 -16.13
CA ASN A 24 0.11 15.16 -17.52
C ASN A 24 1.59 14.90 -17.79
N SER A 25 2.45 15.21 -16.82
CA SER A 25 3.91 15.06 -16.90
C SER A 25 4.43 13.93 -15.98
N ASP A 26 3.54 13.27 -15.24
CA ASP A 26 3.91 12.19 -14.32
C ASP A 26 4.40 10.96 -15.07
N VAL A 27 5.61 10.51 -14.72
CA VAL A 27 6.22 9.29 -15.24
C VAL A 27 6.08 8.18 -14.21
N SER A 28 5.65 6.99 -14.66
CA SER A 28 5.62 5.83 -13.78
C SER A 28 7.05 5.44 -13.38
N CYS A 29 7.24 5.13 -12.11
CA CYS A 29 8.42 4.43 -11.60
C CYS A 29 8.61 3.10 -12.33
N SER A 30 9.86 2.68 -12.48
CA SER A 30 10.25 1.37 -13.02
C SER A 30 10.05 0.22 -12.03
N TYR A 31 9.52 0.50 -10.84
CA TYR A 31 9.26 -0.44 -9.76
C TYR A 31 7.96 -0.06 -9.06
N ILE A 32 7.44 -0.96 -8.22
CA ILE A 32 6.27 -0.69 -7.38
C ILE A 32 6.77 -0.31 -5.98
N PRO A 33 6.54 0.93 -5.52
CA PRO A 33 6.89 1.36 -4.17
C PRO A 33 6.23 0.49 -3.09
N GLY A 34 6.96 0.20 -2.01
CA GLY A 34 6.43 -0.56 -0.87
C GLY A 34 5.21 0.12 -0.21
N SER A 35 5.15 1.44 -0.23
CA SER A 35 3.99 2.22 0.23
C SER A 35 2.73 1.94 -0.59
N MET A 36 2.84 1.76 -1.92
CA MET A 36 1.70 1.39 -2.77
C MET A 36 1.21 -0.02 -2.44
N ILE A 37 2.14 -0.97 -2.24
CA ILE A 37 1.78 -2.34 -1.82
C ILE A 37 1.05 -2.30 -0.47
N ARG A 38 1.58 -1.56 0.51
CA ARG A 38 0.93 -1.39 1.82
C ARG A 38 -0.47 -0.78 1.67
N GLY A 39 -0.61 0.29 0.91
CA GLY A 39 -1.90 0.94 0.64
C GLY A 39 -2.92 0.01 -0.01
N ALA A 40 -2.49 -0.82 -0.97
CA ALA A 40 -3.34 -1.83 -1.60
C ALA A 40 -3.84 -2.89 -0.59
N ILE A 41 -2.97 -3.34 0.32
CA ILE A 41 -3.33 -4.30 1.37
C ILE A 41 -4.30 -3.65 2.37
N ILE A 42 -4.03 -2.43 2.81
CA ILE A 42 -4.92 -1.65 3.70
C ILE A 42 -6.31 -1.50 3.05
N GLY A 43 -6.38 -1.10 1.78
CA GLY A 43 -7.65 -0.95 1.07
C GLY A 43 -8.44 -2.26 1.00
N ARG A 44 -7.76 -3.40 0.81
CA ARG A 44 -8.39 -4.73 0.88
C ARG A 44 -8.87 -5.07 2.28
N TYR A 45 -8.10 -4.74 3.31
CA TYR A 45 -8.46 -4.95 4.71
C TYR A 45 -9.73 -4.18 5.09
N LEU A 46 -9.78 -2.88 4.76
CA LEU A 46 -10.95 -2.02 5.00
C LEU A 46 -12.21 -2.58 4.33
N LYS A 47 -12.09 -2.97 3.05
CA LYS A 47 -13.20 -3.57 2.29
C LYS A 47 -13.69 -4.88 2.90
N HIS A 48 -12.78 -5.73 3.39
CA HIS A 48 -13.14 -7.01 3.99
C HIS A 48 -13.85 -6.85 5.35
N HIS A 49 -13.53 -5.80 6.10
CA HIS A 49 -14.09 -5.52 7.43
C HIS A 49 -15.20 -4.46 7.41
N ASN A 50 -15.66 -4.03 6.24
CA ASN A 50 -16.65 -2.97 6.06
C ASN A 50 -16.31 -1.67 6.81
N LEU A 51 -15.03 -1.30 6.82
CA LEU A 51 -14.53 -0.07 7.44
C LEU A 51 -14.37 1.02 6.39
N SER A 52 -14.70 2.26 6.75
CA SER A 52 -14.49 3.44 5.91
C SER A 52 -13.06 3.99 6.03
N GLU A 53 -12.43 3.81 7.18
CA GLU A 53 -11.10 4.33 7.49
C GLU A 53 -10.37 3.45 8.51
N LEU A 54 -9.06 3.67 8.67
CA LEU A 54 -8.27 3.03 9.70
C LEU A 54 -8.39 3.81 11.01
N ASP A 55 -8.67 3.10 12.10
CA ASP A 55 -8.48 3.62 13.45
C ASP A 55 -6.99 3.48 13.82
N LEU A 56 -6.29 4.61 13.94
CA LEU A 56 -4.86 4.63 14.27
C LEU A 56 -4.60 4.37 15.77
N GLU A 57 -5.62 4.46 16.63
CA GLU A 57 -5.51 4.10 18.05
C GLU A 57 -5.70 2.58 18.26
N ASN A 58 -6.09 1.85 17.22
CA ASN A 58 -6.28 0.41 17.29
C ASN A 58 -4.92 -0.33 17.24
N GLU A 59 -4.63 -1.11 18.30
CA GLU A 59 -3.37 -1.86 18.44
C GLU A 59 -3.14 -2.88 17.32
N GLU A 60 -4.19 -3.52 16.80
CA GLU A 60 -4.08 -4.46 15.70
C GLU A 60 -3.70 -3.75 14.39
N ILE A 61 -4.33 -2.60 14.10
CA ILE A 61 -3.99 -1.77 12.93
C ILE A 61 -2.53 -1.30 12.99
N GLN A 62 -2.09 -0.85 14.18
CA GLN A 62 -0.69 -0.47 14.41
C GLN A 62 0.25 -1.64 14.16
N SER A 63 -0.04 -2.82 14.71
CA SER A 63 0.79 -4.03 14.57
C SER A 63 0.85 -4.55 13.12
N LEU A 64 -0.26 -4.48 12.38
CA LEU A 64 -0.36 -5.02 11.02
C LEU A 64 0.27 -4.13 9.95
N PHE A 65 0.09 -2.82 10.04
CA PHE A 65 0.38 -1.91 8.92
C PHE A 65 1.44 -0.85 9.22
N PHE A 66 1.71 -0.61 10.49
CA PHE A 66 2.65 0.40 10.95
C PHE A 66 3.74 -0.25 11.78
N ASP A 67 4.84 0.48 11.96
CA ASP A 67 5.88 0.00 12.86
C ASP A 67 5.45 0.37 14.27
N SER A 68 4.90 -0.59 15.01
CA SER A 68 4.33 -0.39 16.34
C SER A 68 5.40 -0.15 17.42
N LYS A 69 6.61 0.27 17.03
CA LYS A 69 7.74 0.54 17.92
C LYS A 69 8.54 1.77 17.46
N LYS A 70 8.39 2.85 18.21
CA LYS A 70 9.54 3.67 18.62
C LYS A 70 9.74 3.49 20.11
#